data_AF-A0A6A1PZK2-F1
#
_entry.id   AF-A0A6A1PZK2-F1
#
_cell.length_a   1.000
_cell.length_b   1.000
_cell.length_c   1.000
_cell.angle_alpha   90.00
_cell.angle_beta   90.00
_cell.angle_gamma   90.00
#
_symmetry.space_group_name_H-M   'P 1'
#
loop_
_entity.id
_entity.type
_entity.pdbx_description
1 polymer ?
#
loop_
_entity_poly.entity_id
_entity_poly.type
_entity_poly.pdbx_seq_one_letter_code
_entity_poly.pdbx_strand_id
1 'polypeptide(L)'
;ATEEVSKNLVAMKEILYGTNEKEPQTEAVAQLAQELYNSGLLSTLVADLQLIDFEGKKDVAQIFNNILRRQIGTRTPTVEYICTQQNILFMLLKGYESPEIALNCGIMLRECIRHEPLAKIILWSEQFYDFFRYVEMSTFDIASDAFATFKVT
;
A
#
# COMPACT_ATOMS: atom_id res chain seq x y z
N ALA A 1 16.71 15.92 -0.12
CA ALA A 1 15.88 14.91 -0.81
C ALA A 1 15.45 13.81 0.15
N THR A 2 16.27 12.82 0.52
CA THR A 2 15.85 11.71 1.42
C THR A 2 15.31 12.17 2.77
N GLU A 3 16.03 13.06 3.47
CA GLU A 3 15.59 13.60 4.77
C GLU A 3 14.24 14.35 4.68
N GLU A 4 13.99 14.99 3.54
CA GLU A 4 12.75 15.74 3.29
C GLU A 4 11.58 14.79 3.01
N VAL A 5 11.82 13.68 2.29
CA VAL A 5 10.83 12.60 2.12
C VAL A 5 10.46 12.01 3.48
N SER A 6 11.43 11.64 4.31
CA SER A 6 11.16 11.06 5.63
C SER A 6 10.37 12.03 6.52
N LYS A 7 10.73 13.32 6.56
CA LYS A 7 9.99 14.36 7.30
C LYS A 7 8.54 14.49 6.83
N ASN A 8 8.31 14.49 5.52
CA ASN A 8 6.98 14.60 4.94
C ASN A 8 6.13 13.36 5.20
N LEU A 9 6.71 12.15 5.17
CA LEU A 9 6.00 10.91 5.51
C LEU A 9 5.56 10.90 6.98
N VAL A 10 6.42 11.36 7.89
CA VAL A 10 6.05 11.51 9.30
C VAL A 10 4.92 12.51 9.48
N ALA A 11 4.99 13.68 8.82
CA ALA A 11 3.91 14.67 8.87
C ALA A 11 2.57 14.13 8.33
N MET A 12 2.59 13.37 7.23
CA MET A 12 1.40 12.70 6.70
C MET A 12 0.83 11.69 7.70
N LYS A 13 1.68 10.91 8.38
CA LYS A 13 1.23 10.00 9.44
C LYS A 13 0.58 10.73 10.60
N GLU A 14 1.15 11.83 11.07
CA GLU A 14 0.57 12.62 12.15
C GLU A 14 -0.83 13.15 11.79
N ILE A 15 -1.05 13.53 10.52
CA ILE A 15 -2.39 13.90 10.04
C ILE A 15 -3.37 12.72 10.14
N LEU A 16 -2.93 11.51 9.79
CA LEU A 16 -3.78 10.32 9.72
C LEU A 16 -4.04 9.64 11.07
N TYR A 17 -3.07 9.64 11.97
CA TYR A 17 -3.12 8.95 13.26
C TYR A 17 -3.29 9.91 14.44
N GLY A 18 -3.10 11.22 14.22
CA GLY A 18 -2.98 12.19 15.30
C GLY A 18 -1.61 12.14 15.97
N THR A 19 -1.45 12.97 16.99
CA THR A 19 -0.28 12.94 17.89
C THR A 19 -0.73 12.49 19.28
N ASN A 20 0.22 12.26 20.19
CA ASN A 20 -0.08 11.89 21.59
C ASN A 20 -1.01 12.89 22.31
N GLU A 21 -1.14 14.11 21.78
CA GLU A 21 -1.94 15.18 22.37
C GLU A 21 -3.21 15.52 21.57
N LYS A 22 -3.32 15.10 20.31
CA LYS A 22 -4.40 15.52 19.40
C LYS A 22 -4.87 14.38 18.52
N GLU A 23 -6.17 14.10 18.57
CA GLU A 23 -6.82 13.19 17.63
C GLU A 23 -6.78 13.74 16.19
N PRO A 24 -6.74 12.84 15.18
CA PRO A 24 -6.71 13.25 13.78
C PRO A 24 -7.98 14.02 13.39
N GLN A 25 -7.79 15.22 12.84
CA GLN A 25 -8.89 16.06 12.38
C GLN A 25 -9.48 15.49 11.09
N THR A 26 -10.78 15.17 11.09
CA THR A 26 -11.46 14.54 9.94
C THR A 26 -11.31 15.34 8.64
N GLU A 27 -11.32 16.67 8.73
CA GLU A 27 -11.12 17.57 7.58
C GLU A 27 -9.70 17.46 6.99
N ALA A 28 -8.68 17.44 7.85
CA ALA A 28 -7.29 17.28 7.41
C ALA A 28 -7.05 15.91 6.75
N VAL A 29 -7.63 14.84 7.30
CA VAL A 29 -7.58 13.50 6.69
C VAL A 29 -8.29 13.49 5.34
N ALA A 30 -9.43 14.19 5.23
CA ALA A 30 -10.17 14.29 3.97
C ALA A 30 -9.38 15.03 2.89
N GLN A 31 -8.76 16.16 3.26
CA GLN A 31 -7.92 16.94 2.36
C GLN A 31 -6.68 16.16 1.93
N LEU A 32 -5.97 15.51 2.86
CA LEU A 32 -4.82 14.68 2.55
C LEU A 32 -5.18 13.55 1.58
N ALA A 33 -6.27 12.81 1.85
CA ALA A 33 -6.72 11.75 0.97
C ALA A 33 -7.05 12.28 -0.44
N GLN A 34 -7.74 13.41 -0.55
CA GLN A 34 -8.08 14.01 -1.83
C GLN A 34 -6.81 14.40 -2.61
N GLU A 35 -5.84 15.02 -1.96
CA GLU A 35 -4.56 15.41 -2.60
C GLU A 35 -3.74 14.19 -3.00
N LEU A 36 -3.75 13.10 -2.21
CA LEU A 36 -3.10 11.84 -2.56
C LEU A 36 -3.64 11.25 -3.86
N TYR A 37 -4.95 11.33 -4.10
CA TYR A 37 -5.57 10.86 -5.33
C TYR A 37 -5.29 11.81 -6.51
N ASN A 38 -5.45 13.13 -6.30
CA ASN A 38 -5.30 14.13 -7.35
C ASN A 38 -3.87 14.22 -7.89
N SER A 39 -2.88 14.13 -7.00
CA SER A 39 -1.46 14.21 -7.35
C SER A 39 -0.91 12.89 -7.90
N GLY A 40 -1.64 11.78 -7.75
CA GLY A 40 -1.13 10.43 -8.03
C GLY A 40 -0.03 9.98 -7.07
N LEU A 41 0.21 10.70 -5.96
CA LEU A 41 1.31 10.44 -5.03
C LEU A 41 1.29 9.01 -4.48
N LEU A 42 0.11 8.41 -4.29
CA LEU A 42 0.03 7.00 -3.88
C LEU A 42 0.70 6.04 -4.86
N SER A 43 0.51 6.27 -6.16
CA SER A 43 1.15 5.46 -7.19
C SER A 43 2.66 5.69 -7.18
N THR A 44 3.10 6.94 -7.02
CA THR A 44 4.53 7.30 -6.95
C THR A 44 5.21 6.66 -5.75
N LEU A 45 4.61 6.71 -4.56
CA LEU A 45 5.17 6.10 -3.35
C LEU A 45 5.33 4.59 -3.47
N VAL A 46 4.42 3.91 -4.18
CA VAL A 46 4.54 2.47 -4.44
C VAL A 46 5.60 2.18 -5.51
N ALA A 47 5.65 2.96 -6.59
CA ALA A 47 6.62 2.79 -7.66
C ALA A 47 8.07 3.02 -7.19
N ASP A 48 8.27 4.08 -6.39
CA ASP A 48 9.58 4.53 -5.92
C ASP A 48 9.92 4.00 -4.52
N LEU A 49 9.17 3.03 -4.01
CA LEU A 49 9.33 2.50 -2.64
C LEU A 49 10.77 2.04 -2.35
N GLN A 50 11.49 1.58 -3.39
CA GLN A 50 12.88 1.15 -3.34
C GLN A 50 13.83 2.30 -2.91
N LEU A 51 13.53 3.52 -3.36
CA LEU A 51 14.34 4.72 -3.15
C LEU A 51 14.15 5.35 -1.76
N ILE A 52 13.10 4.94 -1.05
CA ILE A 52 12.77 5.44 0.29
C ILE A 52 13.61 4.70 1.34
N ASP A 53 13.98 5.37 2.42
CA ASP A 53 14.74 4.75 3.51
C ASP A 53 13.92 3.67 4.25
N PHE A 54 14.58 2.87 5.09
CA PHE A 54 13.96 1.71 5.74
C PHE A 54 12.74 2.07 6.62
N GLU A 55 12.81 3.16 7.39
CA GLU A 55 11.67 3.61 8.20
C GLU A 55 10.61 4.26 7.32
N GLY A 56 11.01 5.06 6.33
CA GLY A 56 10.09 5.63 5.34
C GLY A 56 9.25 4.57 4.60
N LYS A 57 9.82 3.41 4.25
CA LYS A 57 9.08 2.29 3.63
C LYS A 57 7.94 1.80 4.54
N LYS A 58 8.17 1.71 5.85
CA LYS A 58 7.14 1.33 6.83
C LYS A 58 6.07 2.42 6.95
N ASP A 59 6.49 3.68 6.95
CA ASP A 59 5.57 4.82 7.00
C ASP A 59 4.65 4.86 5.78
N VAL A 60 5.18 4.61 4.58
CA VAL A 60 4.38 4.47 3.35
C VAL A 60 3.32 3.37 3.50
N ALA A 61 3.71 2.19 3.97
CA ALA A 61 2.75 1.09 4.18
C ALA A 61 1.66 1.45 5.19
N GLN A 62 1.99 2.16 6.27
CA GLN A 62 1.02 2.63 7.26
C GLN A 62 0.06 3.67 6.66
N ILE A 63 0.58 4.68 5.96
CA ILE A 63 -0.21 5.71 5.28
C ILE A 63 -1.16 5.06 4.28
N PHE A 64 -0.65 4.20 3.40
CA PHE A 64 -1.40 3.48 2.38
C PHE A 64 -2.55 2.67 2.99
N ASN A 65 -2.27 1.90 4.05
CA ASN A 65 -3.27 1.06 4.69
C ASN A 65 -4.34 1.88 5.44
N ASN A 66 -3.94 2.99 6.07
CA ASN A 66 -4.86 3.88 6.77
C ASN A 66 -5.89 4.47 5.81
N ILE A 67 -5.43 5.08 4.71
CA ILE A 67 -6.33 5.68 3.72
C ILE A 67 -7.13 4.61 2.97
N LEU A 68 -6.59 3.40 2.75
CA LEU A 68 -7.31 2.31 2.11
C LEU A 68 -8.55 1.90 2.91
N ARG A 69 -8.43 1.88 4.24
CA ARG A 69 -9.52 1.57 5.16
C ARG A 69 -10.52 2.72 5.35
N ARG A 70 -10.23 3.91 4.83
CA ARG A 70 -11.07 5.09 5.00
C ARG A 70 -12.44 4.88 4.33
N GLN A 71 -13.50 5.16 5.09
CA GLN A 71 -14.88 5.11 4.62
C GLN A 71 -15.55 6.49 4.70
N ILE A 72 -16.41 6.78 3.73
CA ILE A 72 -17.30 7.94 3.73
C ILE A 72 -18.72 7.41 3.52
N GLY A 73 -19.48 7.30 4.61
CA GLY A 73 -20.73 6.53 4.61
C GLY A 73 -20.45 5.06 4.31
N THR A 74 -21.08 4.53 3.26
CA THR A 74 -20.88 3.14 2.80
C THR A 74 -19.78 3.00 1.73
N ARG A 75 -19.19 4.12 1.29
CA ARG A 75 -18.20 4.13 0.21
C ARG A 75 -16.78 4.02 0.76
N THR A 76 -15.91 3.40 -0.02
CA THR A 76 -14.46 3.28 0.22
C THR A 76 -13.70 4.00 -0.90
N PRO A 77 -13.44 5.32 -0.78
CA PRO A 77 -12.89 6.12 -1.88
C PRO A 77 -11.55 5.61 -2.41
N THR A 78 -10.67 5.11 -1.55
CA THR A 78 -9.37 4.57 -1.99
C THR A 78 -9.52 3.29 -2.80
N VAL A 79 -10.47 2.42 -2.45
CA VAL A 79 -10.76 1.22 -3.23
C VAL A 79 -11.26 1.61 -4.62
N GLU A 80 -12.17 2.58 -4.69
CA GLU A 80 -12.67 3.10 -5.97
C GLU A 80 -11.55 3.73 -6.80
N TYR A 81 -10.64 4.49 -6.18
CA TYR A 81 -9.45 5.04 -6.83
C TYR A 81 -8.55 3.93 -7.40
N ILE A 82 -8.21 2.91 -6.60
CA ILE A 82 -7.35 1.80 -7.06
C ILE A 82 -8.03 0.99 -8.19
N CYS A 83 -9.35 0.84 -8.20
CA CYS A 83 -10.06 0.23 -9.33
C CYS A 83 -9.83 0.97 -10.65
N THR A 84 -9.60 2.30 -10.61
CA THR A 84 -9.22 3.12 -11.78
C THR A 84 -7.71 3.17 -12.04
N GLN A 85 -6.90 2.85 -11.02
CA GLN A 85 -5.43 2.87 -11.04
C GLN A 85 -4.86 1.48 -10.71
N GLN A 86 -5.31 0.46 -11.45
CA GLN A 86 -5.01 -0.95 -11.16
C GLN A 86 -3.51 -1.27 -11.16
N ASN A 87 -2.71 -0.46 -11.85
CA ASN A 87 -1.25 -0.59 -11.86
C ASN A 87 -0.64 -0.56 -10.45
N ILE A 88 -1.28 0.11 -9.48
CA ILE A 88 -0.84 0.08 -8.07
C ILE A 88 -0.79 -1.36 -7.54
N LEU A 89 -1.82 -2.17 -7.82
CA LEU A 89 -1.89 -3.56 -7.38
C LEU A 89 -0.78 -4.40 -8.02
N PHE A 90 -0.52 -4.20 -9.32
CA PHE A 90 0.51 -4.94 -10.04
C PHE A 90 1.93 -4.53 -9.63
N MET A 91 2.16 -3.26 -9.30
CA MET A 91 3.43 -2.82 -8.72
C MET A 91 3.66 -3.44 -7.34
N LEU A 92 2.63 -3.50 -6.49
CA LEU A 92 2.71 -4.19 -5.21
C LEU A 92 3.02 -5.68 -5.37
N LEU A 93 2.33 -6.37 -6.30
CA LEU A 93 2.59 -7.78 -6.58
C LEU A 93 4.01 -8.03 -7.09
N LYS A 94 4.47 -7.23 -8.05
CA LYS A 94 5.84 -7.31 -8.57
C LYS A 94 6.90 -6.98 -7.52
N GLY A 95 6.53 -6.27 -6.45
CA GLY A 95 7.39 -5.98 -5.31
C GLY A 95 8.00 -7.21 -4.66
N TYR A 96 7.38 -8.40 -4.77
CA TYR A 96 7.96 -9.66 -4.30
C TYR A 96 9.28 -10.03 -4.98
N GLU A 97 9.54 -9.53 -6.19
CA GLU A 97 10.82 -9.73 -6.90
C GLU A 97 11.98 -8.91 -6.31
N SER A 98 11.68 -7.93 -5.44
CA SER A 98 12.65 -6.99 -4.87
C SER A 98 12.77 -7.20 -3.36
N PRO A 99 13.83 -7.90 -2.87
CA PRO A 99 13.93 -8.30 -1.46
C PRO A 99 13.81 -7.14 -0.45
N GLU A 100 14.28 -5.95 -0.81
CA GLU A 100 14.26 -4.77 0.08
C GLU A 100 12.85 -4.21 0.33
N ILE A 101 11.88 -4.50 -0.53
CA ILE A 101 10.51 -3.98 -0.44
C ILE A 101 9.44 -5.06 -0.36
N ALA A 102 9.78 -6.33 -0.65
CA ALA A 102 8.83 -7.44 -0.76
C ALA A 102 7.85 -7.53 0.42
N LEU A 103 8.34 -7.44 1.66
CA LEU A 103 7.48 -7.52 2.85
C LEU A 103 6.56 -6.31 3.01
N ASN A 104 7.03 -5.10 2.66
CA ASN A 104 6.20 -3.89 2.69
C ASN A 104 5.09 -3.97 1.62
N CYS A 105 5.44 -4.45 0.43
CA CYS A 105 4.49 -4.71 -0.65
C CYS A 105 3.46 -5.78 -0.25
N GLY A 106 3.89 -6.87 0.37
CA GLY A 106 3.00 -7.92 0.88
C GLY A 106 2.00 -7.40 1.92
N ILE A 107 2.45 -6.56 2.86
CA ILE A 107 1.58 -5.91 3.84
C ILE A 107 0.50 -5.06 3.16
N MET A 108 0.87 -4.20 2.21
CA MET A 108 -0.07 -3.33 1.51
C MET A 108 -1.01 -4.13 0.58
N LEU A 109 -0.49 -5.13 -0.13
CA LEU A 109 -1.27 -5.97 -1.03
C LEU A 109 -2.31 -6.79 -0.27
N ARG A 110 -1.94 -7.35 0.90
CA ARG A 110 -2.88 -8.06 1.78
C ARG A 110 -4.00 -7.19 2.30
N GLU A 111 -3.75 -5.89 2.52
CA GLU A 111 -4.83 -4.97 2.88
C GLU A 111 -5.74 -4.68 1.67
N CYS A 112 -5.18 -4.55 0.46
CA CYS A 112 -5.98 -4.37 -0.75
C CYS A 112 -6.97 -5.51 -0.95
N ILE A 113 -6.50 -6.77 -0.89
CA ILE A 113 -7.32 -7.95 -1.17
C ILE A 113 -8.37 -8.27 -0.09
N ARG A 114 -8.41 -7.53 1.02
CA ARG A 114 -9.57 -7.55 1.93
C ARG A 114 -10.82 -6.94 1.30
N HIS A 115 -10.66 -6.15 0.24
CA HIS A 115 -11.74 -5.56 -0.52
C HIS A 115 -11.98 -6.41 -1.77
N GLU A 116 -13.17 -7.01 -1.86
CA GLU A 116 -13.57 -7.89 -2.97
C GLU A 116 -13.26 -7.31 -4.36
N PRO A 117 -13.49 -6.01 -4.66
CA PRO A 117 -13.16 -5.45 -5.98
C PRO A 117 -11.67 -5.56 -6.32
N LEU A 118 -10.78 -5.37 -5.36
CA LEU A 118 -9.32 -5.40 -5.58
C LEU A 118 -8.79 -6.83 -5.63
N ALA A 119 -9.32 -7.72 -4.78
CA ALA A 119 -9.05 -9.15 -4.84
C ALA A 119 -9.41 -9.71 -6.22
N LYS A 120 -10.56 -9.33 -6.76
CA LYS A 120 -11.00 -9.73 -8.11
C LYS A 120 -10.03 -9.25 -9.20
N ILE A 121 -9.48 -8.03 -9.10
CA ILE A 121 -8.51 -7.54 -10.08
C ILE A 121 -7.24 -8.41 -10.08
N ILE A 122 -6.70 -8.75 -8.90
CA ILE A 122 -5.52 -9.62 -8.80
C ILE A 122 -5.85 -11.04 -9.28
N LEU A 123 -6.88 -11.68 -8.75
CA LEU A 123 -7.21 -13.08 -8.99
C LEU A 123 -7.44 -13.40 -10.48
N TRP A 124 -8.05 -12.47 -11.21
CA TRP A 124 -8.37 -12.64 -12.64
C TRP A 124 -7.28 -12.09 -13.58
N SER A 125 -6.16 -11.65 -13.04
CA SER A 125 -5.01 -11.17 -13.83
C SER A 125 -4.05 -12.30 -14.18
N GLU A 126 -3.32 -12.17 -15.29
CA GLU A 126 -2.25 -13.12 -15.64
C GLU A 126 -1.12 -13.10 -14.59
N GLN A 127 -0.92 -11.97 -13.92
CA GLN A 127 0.10 -11.81 -12.88
C GLN A 127 -0.20 -12.67 -11.64
N PHE A 128 -1.44 -13.11 -11.42
CA PHE A 128 -1.76 -14.03 -10.33
C PHE A 128 -0.89 -15.29 -10.35
N TYR A 129 -0.53 -15.80 -11.53
CA TYR A 129 0.30 -16.98 -11.67
C TYR A 129 1.75 -16.76 -11.19
N ASP A 130 2.20 -15.51 -11.04
CA ASP A 130 3.50 -15.21 -10.45
C ASP A 130 3.61 -15.69 -8.99
N PHE A 131 2.49 -15.84 -8.27
CA PHE A 131 2.50 -16.40 -6.91
C PHE A 131 3.12 -17.78 -6.86
N PHE A 132 2.92 -18.65 -7.87
CA PHE A 132 3.55 -19.98 -7.90
C PHE A 132 5.07 -19.90 -7.89
N ARG A 133 5.64 -18.86 -8.52
CA ARG A 133 7.08 -18.57 -8.47
C ARG A 133 7.47 -17.94 -7.13
N TYR A 134 6.67 -17.01 -6.61
CA TYR A 134 6.99 -16.28 -5.37
C TYR A 134 6.99 -17.20 -4.14
N VAL A 135 6.08 -18.16 -4.05
CA VAL A 135 6.03 -19.13 -2.94
C VAL A 135 7.19 -20.13 -2.93
N GLU A 136 7.93 -20.23 -4.04
CA GLU A 136 9.09 -21.12 -4.20
C GLU A 136 10.43 -20.36 -4.09
N MET A 137 10.41 -19.06 -3.73
CA MET A 137 11.64 -18.29 -3.57
C MET A 137 12.55 -18.86 -2.48
N SER A 138 13.86 -18.79 -2.69
CA SER A 138 14.86 -19.29 -1.74
C SER A 138 14.90 -18.50 -0.43
N THR A 139 14.44 -17.24 -0.43
CA THR A 139 14.30 -16.41 0.77
C THR A 139 13.02 -16.79 1.50
N PHE A 140 13.16 -17.57 2.57
CA PHE A 140 12.04 -18.11 3.34
C PHE A 140 11.00 -17.07 3.76
N ASP A 141 11.43 -15.92 4.29
CA ASP A 141 10.50 -14.88 4.76
C ASP A 141 9.64 -14.31 3.63
N ILE A 142 10.22 -14.12 2.44
CA ILE A 142 9.51 -13.62 1.25
C ILE A 142 8.56 -14.68 0.72
N ALA A 143 9.02 -15.92 0.59
CA ALA A 143 8.20 -17.03 0.10
C ALA A 143 7.00 -17.30 1.03
N SER A 144 7.23 -17.27 2.34
CA SER A 144 6.19 -17.42 3.37
C SER A 144 5.18 -16.28 3.34
N ASP A 145 5.64 -15.04 3.19
CA ASP A 145 4.77 -13.86 3.04
C ASP A 145 3.94 -13.94 1.74
N ALA A 146 4.55 -14.31 0.62
CA ALA A 146 3.86 -14.52 -0.65
C ALA A 146 2.80 -15.61 -0.54
N PHE A 147 3.11 -16.71 0.15
CA PHE A 147 2.14 -17.78 0.40
C PHE A 147 0.97 -17.31 1.26
N ALA A 148 1.24 -16.50 2.29
CA ALA A 148 0.20 -15.92 3.13
C ALA A 148 -0.76 -15.04 2.31
N THR A 149 -0.25 -14.27 1.35
CA THR A 149 -1.06 -13.45 0.42
C THR A 149 -1.82 -14.32 -0.57
N PHE A 150 -1.17 -15.30 -1.20
CA PHE A 150 -1.78 -16.25 -2.12
C PHE A 150 -2.98 -17.00 -1.50
N LYS A 151 -2.84 -17.41 -0.23
CA LYS A 151 -3.89 -18.15 0.50
C LYS A 151 -5.19 -17.36 0.70
N VAL A 152 -5.11 -16.03 0.76
CA VAL A 152 -6.26 -15.16 1.09
C VAL A 152 -6.78 -14.37 -0.11
N THR A 153 -6.17 -14.55 -1.28
CA THR A 153 -6.65 -13.99 -2.56
C THR A 153 -7.72 -14.90 -3.14
#